data_AF-A0A7S0HWC9-F1
#
_entry.id   AF-A0A7S0HWC9-F1
#
_cell.length_a   1.000
_cell.length_b   1.000
_cell.length_c   1.000
_cell.angle_alpha   90.00
_cell.angle_beta   90.00
_cell.angle_gamma   90.00
#
_symmetry.space_group_name_H-M   'P 1'
#
loop_
_entity.id
_entity.type
_entity.pdbx_description
1 polymer ?
#
loop_
_entity_poly.entity_id
_entity_poly.type
_entity_poly.pdbx_seq_one_letter_code
_entity_poly.pdbx_strand_id
1 'polypeptide(L)'
;NVYAMPRAQLVESLEQQLGPDWRARFGAFNLTAFAAASLGEVHLATLGANATTGEEAQVVVLKVQYPGVRESIDSDTEGLLTLLGATVNAESMYFELNQRMIVASRETWAQECDYVREVQNLRTYAALLEADAEADLLLQHFELPRPIPALSAERVLCMTFVRGEVLDVLCRSRSWDASQAVRNTVAERLLRLKFKELFSWHFMNADPHLGNFHYNDTTGSIGLVDFGNCKHIDPADSLFVAQQFLDAANGDQAAFVEALCAQGLAENNLETLKLRVEHFEFMQLLARPFASAKPFDFRAWYEDPMLQDLRGGNQAAWSSFLMLPGARQDALCEAIVALVDFLVQILLHAGRLRAVIPVRQLLLAVLQPEPEPEPEPEPLPPPPSQLPRFCRCLQSFA
;
A
#
# COMPACT_ATOMS: atom_id res chain seq x y z
N ASN A 1 2.91 23.51 -6.60
CA ASN A 1 2.11 24.41 -5.74
C ASN A 1 0.89 23.65 -5.27
N VAL A 2 0.75 23.44 -3.97
CA VAL A 2 -0.50 22.97 -3.39
C VAL A 2 -1.53 24.09 -3.58
N TYR A 3 -2.66 23.78 -4.20
CA TYR A 3 -3.78 24.72 -4.25
C TYR A 3 -4.29 24.86 -2.82
N ALA A 4 -4.25 26.08 -2.28
CA ALA A 4 -4.79 26.35 -0.95
C ALA A 4 -6.22 26.89 -1.10
N MET A 5 -7.19 26.21 -0.50
CA MET A 5 -8.58 26.63 -0.52
C MET A 5 -8.70 28.00 0.18
N PRO A 6 -9.40 28.98 -0.42
CA PRO A 6 -9.72 30.22 0.27
C PRO A 6 -10.40 29.96 1.61
N ARG A 7 -9.96 30.67 2.67
CA ARG A 7 -10.48 30.47 4.05
C ARG A 7 -12.00 30.52 4.15
N ALA A 8 -12.65 31.35 3.36
CA ALA A 8 -14.11 31.45 3.33
C ALA A 8 -14.77 30.13 2.86
N GLN A 9 -14.22 29.50 1.82
CA GLN A 9 -14.72 28.21 1.32
C GLN A 9 -14.48 27.08 2.31
N LEU A 10 -13.34 27.09 3.02
CA LEU A 10 -13.06 26.12 4.09
C LEU A 10 -14.09 26.24 5.22
N VAL A 11 -14.34 27.47 5.70
CA VAL A 11 -15.31 27.72 6.77
C VAL A 11 -16.71 27.31 6.34
N GLU A 12 -17.12 27.67 5.13
CA GLU A 12 -18.42 27.26 4.57
C GLU A 12 -18.55 25.74 4.51
N SER A 13 -17.53 25.03 4.04
CA SER A 13 -17.52 23.57 3.97
C SER A 13 -17.65 22.94 5.37
N LEU A 14 -16.92 23.46 6.35
CA LEU A 14 -17.00 22.99 7.74
C LEU A 14 -18.36 23.29 8.37
N GLU A 15 -18.96 24.45 8.10
CA GLU A 15 -20.30 24.81 8.59
C GLU A 15 -21.39 23.92 7.98
N GLN A 16 -21.30 23.61 6.68
CA GLN A 16 -22.24 22.71 6.01
C GLN A 16 -22.15 21.28 6.54
N GLN A 17 -20.93 20.81 6.82
CA GLN A 17 -20.68 19.41 7.18
C GLN A 17 -20.80 19.14 8.69
N LEU A 18 -20.37 20.09 9.53
CA LEU A 18 -20.31 19.95 10.99
C LEU A 18 -21.27 20.89 11.74
N GLY A 19 -21.97 21.78 11.03
CA GLY A 19 -22.89 22.77 11.60
C GLY A 19 -22.24 24.12 11.92
N PRO A 20 -23.04 25.18 12.17
CA PRO A 20 -22.54 26.55 12.35
C PRO A 20 -21.59 26.72 13.54
N ASP A 21 -21.76 25.92 14.59
CA ASP A 21 -20.93 25.98 15.81
C ASP A 21 -19.76 24.97 15.79
N TRP A 22 -19.35 24.47 14.61
CA TRP A 22 -18.30 23.46 14.49
C TRP A 22 -17.01 23.85 15.23
N ARG A 23 -16.67 25.15 15.24
CA ARG A 23 -15.45 25.67 15.83
C ARG A 23 -15.40 25.45 17.35
N ALA A 24 -16.56 25.46 18.02
CA ALA A 24 -16.67 25.23 19.46
C ALA A 24 -16.33 23.77 19.85
N ARG A 25 -16.29 22.85 18.87
CA ARG A 25 -15.91 21.45 19.09
C ARG A 25 -14.40 21.25 19.23
N PHE A 26 -13.60 22.28 18.94
CA PHE A 26 -12.14 22.24 18.99
C PHE A 26 -11.59 23.24 20.00
N GLY A 27 -10.54 22.85 20.74
CA GLY A 27 -9.79 23.78 21.58
C GLY A 27 -9.02 24.81 20.74
N ALA A 28 -8.46 24.36 19.62
CA ALA A 28 -7.87 25.23 18.59
C ALA A 28 -7.99 24.57 17.22
N PHE A 29 -8.13 25.38 16.17
CA PHE A 29 -8.22 24.92 14.78
C PHE A 29 -7.34 25.80 13.88
N ASN A 30 -6.46 25.19 13.10
CA ASN A 30 -5.59 25.89 12.17
C ASN A 30 -6.26 26.04 10.79
N LEU A 31 -6.60 27.27 10.42
CA LEU A 31 -7.18 27.59 9.11
C LEU A 31 -6.18 27.50 7.95
N THR A 32 -4.88 27.40 8.24
CA THR A 32 -3.88 27.10 7.23
C THR A 32 -3.71 25.60 7.14
N ALA A 33 -3.81 25.05 5.92
CA ALA A 33 -3.60 23.64 5.67
C ALA A 33 -2.19 23.21 6.14
N PHE A 34 -2.14 22.09 6.84
CA PHE A 34 -0.91 21.42 7.26
C PHE A 34 -0.30 20.60 6.12
N ALA A 35 -1.15 19.95 5.33
CA ALA A 35 -0.76 19.15 4.18
C ALA A 35 -1.85 19.17 3.09
N ALA A 36 -1.48 18.81 1.87
CA ALA A 36 -2.43 18.52 0.81
C ALA A 36 -2.97 17.09 0.98
N ALA A 37 -4.25 16.88 0.70
CA ALA A 37 -4.80 15.57 0.36
C ALA A 37 -4.98 15.50 -1.17
N SER A 38 -5.24 14.31 -1.72
CA SER A 38 -5.40 14.14 -3.17
C SER A 38 -6.49 15.05 -3.76
N LEU A 39 -7.67 15.07 -3.15
CA LEU A 39 -8.85 15.87 -3.56
C LEU A 39 -9.33 16.82 -2.44
N GLY A 40 -8.41 17.28 -1.59
CA GLY A 40 -8.73 18.18 -0.48
C GLY A 40 -7.53 18.74 0.26
N GLU A 41 -7.79 19.23 1.47
CA GLU A 41 -6.78 19.79 2.38
C GLU A 41 -6.80 19.07 3.73
N VAL A 42 -5.65 19.02 4.39
CA VAL A 42 -5.51 18.48 5.75
C VAL A 42 -5.23 19.61 6.72
N HIS A 43 -6.09 19.78 7.72
CA HIS A 43 -5.97 20.81 8.75
C HIS A 43 -5.63 20.22 10.12
N LEU A 44 -4.73 20.87 10.85
CA LEU A 44 -4.46 20.52 12.25
C LEU A 44 -5.47 21.18 13.18
N ALA A 45 -5.96 20.42 14.14
CA ALA A 45 -6.76 20.92 15.24
C ALA A 45 -6.36 20.25 16.56
N THR A 46 -6.86 20.80 17.65
CA THR A 46 -6.73 20.22 18.99
C THR A 46 -8.10 20.05 19.61
N LEU A 47 -8.33 18.89 20.21
CA LEU A 47 -9.47 18.67 21.10
C LEU A 47 -9.09 19.19 22.49
N GLY A 48 -10.01 19.94 23.11
CA GLY A 48 -9.78 20.50 24.43
C GLY A 48 -9.63 19.40 25.48
N ALA A 49 -8.78 19.64 26.49
CA ALA A 49 -8.70 18.75 27.64
C ALA A 49 -10.03 18.76 28.41
N ASN A 50 -10.51 17.60 28.81
CA ASN A 50 -11.71 17.49 29.63
C ASN A 50 -11.32 17.20 31.08
N ALA A 51 -11.33 18.24 31.92
CA ALA A 51 -10.98 18.15 33.33
C ALA A 51 -11.92 17.24 34.16
N THR A 52 -13.10 16.91 33.64
CA THR A 52 -14.08 16.04 34.31
C THR A 52 -13.83 14.56 34.01
N THR A 53 -13.36 14.24 32.79
CA THR A 53 -12.98 12.87 32.38
C THR A 53 -11.50 12.58 32.56
N GLY A 54 -10.67 13.62 32.78
CA GLY A 54 -9.21 13.51 32.88
C GLY A 54 -8.50 13.39 31.54
N GLU A 55 -9.20 13.60 30.42
CA GLU A 55 -8.61 13.50 29.08
C GLU A 55 -7.71 14.70 28.78
N GLU A 56 -6.46 14.43 28.39
CA GLU A 56 -5.51 15.43 27.93
C GLU A 56 -5.92 16.02 26.57
N ALA A 57 -5.39 17.20 26.25
CA ALA A 57 -5.60 17.80 24.94
C ALA A 57 -4.99 16.90 23.84
N GLN A 58 -5.80 16.55 22.85
CA GLN A 58 -5.40 15.64 21.78
C GLN A 58 -5.25 16.38 20.45
N VAL A 59 -4.13 16.16 19.75
CA VAL A 59 -3.94 16.68 18.39
C VAL A 59 -4.66 15.77 17.40
N VAL A 60 -5.45 16.37 16.51
CA VAL A 60 -6.22 15.69 15.47
C VAL A 60 -6.00 16.37 14.13
N VAL A 61 -6.28 15.64 13.06
CA VAL A 61 -6.32 16.18 11.70
C VAL A 61 -7.73 16.11 11.15
N LEU A 62 -8.06 17.06 10.27
CA LEU A 62 -9.28 17.05 9.47
C LEU A 62 -8.89 17.05 8.00
N LYS A 63 -9.22 15.99 7.28
CA LYS A 63 -9.23 15.97 5.81
C LYS A 63 -10.53 16.63 5.36
N VAL A 64 -10.45 17.69 4.58
CA VAL A 64 -11.59 18.46 4.07
C VAL A 64 -11.54 18.46 2.55
N GLN A 65 -12.58 17.96 1.88
CA GLN A 65 -12.62 17.91 0.42
C GLN A 65 -12.76 19.31 -0.19
N TYR A 66 -12.25 19.50 -1.41
CA TYR A 66 -12.55 20.71 -2.17
C TYR A 66 -14.05 20.81 -2.49
N PRO A 67 -14.67 21.99 -2.37
CA PRO A 67 -16.08 22.16 -2.71
C PRO A 67 -16.37 21.76 -4.16
N GLY A 68 -17.37 20.91 -4.37
CA GLY A 68 -17.82 20.50 -5.70
C GLY A 68 -16.95 19.43 -6.38
N VAL A 69 -15.85 18.96 -5.75
CA VAL A 69 -14.92 18.03 -6.40
C VAL A 69 -15.57 16.69 -6.73
N ARG A 70 -16.43 16.18 -5.85
CA ARG A 70 -17.13 14.92 -6.09
C ARG A 70 -18.07 15.04 -7.28
N GLU A 71 -18.76 16.16 -7.39
CA GLU A 71 -19.74 16.45 -8.44
C GLU A 71 -19.07 16.76 -9.78
N SER A 72 -17.84 17.27 -9.79
CA SER A 72 -17.12 17.65 -11.01
C SER A 72 -16.38 16.50 -11.68
N ILE A 73 -16.14 15.36 -11.01
CA ILE A 73 -15.38 14.23 -11.56
C ILE A 73 -15.81 13.84 -12.97
N ASP A 74 -17.12 13.74 -13.22
CA ASP A 74 -17.63 13.32 -14.53
C ASP A 74 -17.34 14.37 -15.61
N SER A 75 -17.65 15.64 -15.33
CA SER A 75 -17.38 16.74 -16.28
C SER A 75 -15.88 16.98 -16.49
N ASP A 76 -15.07 16.82 -15.45
CA ASP A 76 -13.62 16.99 -15.52
C ASP A 76 -12.99 15.85 -16.33
N THR A 77 -13.48 14.63 -16.18
CA THR A 77 -13.08 13.47 -16.99
C THR A 77 -13.40 13.71 -18.47
N GLU A 78 -14.62 14.16 -18.79
CA GLU A 78 -15.03 14.50 -20.16
C GLU A 78 -14.19 15.65 -20.75
N GLY A 79 -13.89 16.67 -19.94
CA GLY A 79 -13.01 17.77 -20.31
C GLY A 79 -11.60 17.31 -20.64
N LEU A 80 -11.02 16.43 -19.82
CA LEU A 80 -9.69 15.83 -20.07
C LEU A 80 -9.67 15.00 -21.35
N LEU A 81 -10.70 14.18 -21.61
CA LEU A 81 -10.84 13.41 -22.85
C LEU A 81 -10.95 14.32 -24.08
N THR A 82 -11.69 15.43 -23.96
CA THR A 82 -11.82 16.42 -25.04
C THR A 82 -10.48 17.10 -25.34
N LEU A 83 -9.74 17.50 -24.30
CA LEU A 83 -8.41 18.10 -24.43
C LEU A 83 -7.41 17.11 -25.04
N LEU A 84 -7.46 15.84 -24.64
CA LEU A 84 -6.64 14.78 -25.21
C LEU A 84 -6.89 14.65 -26.72
N GLY A 85 -8.16 14.63 -27.14
CA GLY A 85 -8.55 14.59 -28.56
C GLY A 85 -8.13 15.81 -29.36
N ALA A 86 -8.00 16.97 -28.72
CA ALA A 86 -7.55 18.19 -29.37
C ALA A 86 -6.03 18.32 -29.45
N THR A 87 -5.27 17.65 -28.57
CA THR A 87 -3.83 17.87 -28.37
C THR A 87 -2.95 16.72 -28.83
N VAL A 88 -3.49 15.49 -28.87
CA VAL A 88 -2.76 14.28 -29.23
C VAL A 88 -3.39 13.64 -30.47
N ASN A 89 -2.57 13.20 -31.40
CA ASN A 89 -3.05 12.50 -32.60
C ASN A 89 -3.80 11.22 -32.19
N ALA A 90 -5.07 11.12 -32.60
CA ALA A 90 -5.95 9.99 -32.31
C ALA A 90 -5.42 8.63 -32.81
N GLU A 91 -4.57 8.63 -33.85
CA GLU A 91 -3.95 7.41 -34.38
C GLU A 91 -2.70 6.98 -33.60
N SER A 92 -2.26 7.77 -32.61
CA SER A 92 -1.09 7.42 -31.81
C SER A 92 -1.44 6.47 -30.67
N MET A 93 -0.56 5.51 -30.39
CA MET A 93 -0.65 4.64 -29.21
C MET A 93 -0.73 5.42 -27.89
N TYR A 94 -0.13 6.61 -27.84
CA TYR A 94 -0.21 7.51 -26.68
C TYR A 94 -1.63 8.01 -26.44
N PHE A 95 -2.42 8.27 -27.49
CA PHE A 95 -3.81 8.70 -27.34
C PHE A 95 -4.64 7.61 -26.66
N GLU A 96 -4.60 6.39 -27.19
CA GLU A 96 -5.35 5.25 -26.65
C GLU A 96 -4.98 4.97 -25.19
N LEU A 97 -3.68 4.96 -24.87
CA LEU A 97 -3.23 4.71 -23.50
C LEU A 97 -3.69 5.82 -22.54
N ASN A 98 -3.50 7.10 -22.90
CA ASN A 98 -3.93 8.21 -22.06
C ASN A 98 -5.45 8.22 -21.85
N GLN A 99 -6.22 7.89 -22.89
CA GLN A 99 -7.67 7.74 -22.79
C GLN A 99 -8.05 6.65 -21.78
N ARG A 100 -7.44 5.46 -21.88
CA ARG A 100 -7.69 4.36 -20.92
C ARG A 100 -7.33 4.77 -19.50
N MET A 101 -6.19 5.46 -19.30
CA MET A 101 -5.78 5.95 -17.98
C MET A 101 -6.75 6.97 -17.39
N ILE A 102 -7.23 7.93 -18.19
CA ILE A 102 -8.22 8.93 -17.74
C ILE A 102 -9.50 8.24 -17.30
N VAL A 103 -10.01 7.29 -18.10
CA VAL A 103 -11.24 6.54 -17.79
C VAL A 103 -11.07 5.70 -16.53
N ALA A 104 -9.93 5.01 -16.37
CA ALA A 104 -9.63 4.21 -15.17
C ALA A 104 -9.47 5.08 -13.91
N SER A 105 -8.93 6.31 -14.06
CA SER A 105 -8.74 7.23 -12.94
C SER A 105 -10.06 7.76 -12.38
N ARG A 106 -11.11 7.85 -13.21
CA ARG A 106 -12.44 8.32 -12.80
C ARG A 106 -12.99 7.57 -11.59
N GLU A 107 -12.92 6.24 -11.59
CA GLU A 107 -13.39 5.44 -10.47
C GLU A 107 -12.53 5.68 -9.22
N THR A 108 -11.22 5.79 -9.40
CA THR A 108 -10.28 6.05 -8.30
C THR A 108 -10.57 7.40 -7.64
N TRP A 109 -10.76 8.47 -8.43
CA TRP A 109 -11.14 9.79 -7.91
C TRP A 109 -12.49 9.77 -7.18
N ALA A 110 -13.46 8.99 -7.67
CA ALA A 110 -14.75 8.84 -7.01
C ALA A 110 -14.61 8.12 -5.66
N GLN A 111 -13.75 7.12 -5.56
CA GLN A 111 -13.43 6.41 -4.31
C GLN A 111 -12.67 7.31 -3.32
N GLU A 112 -11.76 8.15 -3.79
CA GLU A 112 -11.03 9.12 -2.96
C GLU A 112 -11.94 10.20 -2.33
N CYS A 113 -13.08 10.48 -2.96
CA CYS A 113 -14.10 11.37 -2.39
C CYS A 113 -15.02 10.67 -1.37
N ASP A 114 -14.90 9.37 -1.15
CA ASP A 114 -15.74 8.62 -0.20
C ASP A 114 -15.00 8.37 1.12
N TYR A 115 -15.10 9.35 2.03
CA TYR A 115 -14.48 9.23 3.36
C TYR A 115 -15.14 8.17 4.25
N VAL A 116 -16.39 7.76 3.96
CA VAL A 116 -17.01 6.64 4.68
C VAL A 116 -16.31 5.34 4.30
N ARG A 117 -16.02 5.15 3.02
CA ARG A 117 -15.22 4.03 2.51
C ARG A 117 -13.81 4.07 3.07
N GLU A 118 -13.14 5.22 3.12
CA GLU A 118 -11.80 5.35 3.73
C GLU A 118 -11.79 4.89 5.20
N VAL A 119 -12.80 5.28 5.99
CA VAL A 119 -12.95 4.84 7.39
C VAL A 119 -13.17 3.33 7.50
N GLN A 120 -13.95 2.74 6.61
CA GLN A 120 -14.16 1.28 6.57
C GLN A 120 -12.86 0.54 6.23
N ASN A 121 -12.14 1.01 5.21
CA ASN A 121 -10.85 0.47 4.80
C ASN A 121 -9.84 0.50 5.95
N LEU A 122 -9.71 1.65 6.62
CA LEU A 122 -8.83 1.84 7.77
C LEU A 122 -9.17 0.88 8.91
N ARG A 123 -10.45 0.63 9.19
CA ARG A 123 -10.87 -0.34 10.21
C ARG A 123 -10.50 -1.77 9.85
N THR A 124 -10.77 -2.19 8.61
CA THR A 124 -10.39 -3.52 8.12
C THR A 124 -8.88 -3.70 8.18
N TYR A 125 -8.13 -2.70 7.73
CA TYR A 125 -6.67 -2.72 7.73
C TYR A 125 -6.11 -2.78 9.15
N ALA A 126 -6.67 -2.01 10.09
CA ALA A 126 -6.27 -2.04 11.49
C ALA A 126 -6.47 -3.43 12.12
N ALA A 127 -7.60 -4.09 11.85
CA ALA A 127 -7.87 -5.43 12.37
C ALA A 127 -6.90 -6.48 11.81
N LEU A 128 -6.58 -6.41 10.51
CA LEU A 128 -5.59 -7.30 9.87
C LEU A 128 -4.18 -7.08 10.44
N LEU A 129 -3.78 -5.82 10.58
CA LEU A 129 -2.48 -5.46 11.13
C LEU A 129 -2.35 -5.89 12.60
N GLU A 130 -3.37 -5.66 13.42
CA GLU A 130 -3.39 -6.06 14.83
C GLU A 130 -3.28 -7.57 15.01
N ALA A 131 -4.02 -8.34 14.19
CA ALA A 131 -4.00 -9.80 14.24
C ALA A 131 -2.61 -10.39 13.95
N ASP A 132 -1.85 -9.81 13.02
CA ASP A 132 -0.50 -10.30 12.70
C ASP A 132 0.60 -9.65 13.54
N ALA A 133 0.38 -8.45 14.08
CA ALA A 133 1.37 -7.76 14.90
C ALA A 133 1.75 -8.58 16.14
N GLU A 134 0.87 -9.42 16.69
CA GLU A 134 1.24 -10.28 17.82
C GLU A 134 2.38 -11.25 17.48
N ALA A 135 2.40 -11.80 16.26
CA ALA A 135 3.36 -12.81 15.82
C ALA A 135 4.51 -12.26 14.97
N ASP A 136 4.33 -11.10 14.33
CA ASP A 136 5.29 -10.50 13.41
C ASP A 136 5.85 -9.17 13.93
N LEU A 137 7.09 -9.24 14.46
CA LEU A 137 7.79 -8.09 15.04
C LEU A 137 7.97 -6.93 14.04
N LEU A 138 8.00 -7.19 12.72
CA LEU A 138 8.10 -6.10 11.74
C LEU A 138 6.78 -5.32 11.63
N LEU A 139 5.64 -5.97 11.89
CA LEU A 139 4.32 -5.36 11.80
C LEU A 139 3.91 -4.61 13.09
N GLN A 140 4.54 -4.90 14.24
CA GLN A 140 4.28 -4.21 15.52
C GLN A 140 4.60 -2.70 15.51
N HIS A 141 5.38 -2.24 14.54
CA HIS A 141 5.89 -0.88 14.49
C HIS A 141 5.12 0.02 13.51
N PHE A 142 3.88 -0.33 13.16
CA PHE A 142 3.01 0.52 12.37
C PHE A 142 1.99 1.26 13.24
N GLU A 143 1.82 2.56 12.95
CA GLU A 143 0.83 3.40 13.63
C GLU A 143 -0.26 3.82 12.65
N LEU A 144 -1.51 3.61 13.03
CA LEU A 144 -2.68 3.98 12.24
C LEU A 144 -3.44 5.13 12.91
N PRO A 145 -3.97 6.09 12.15
CA PRO A 145 -4.89 7.07 12.71
C PRO A 145 -6.17 6.37 13.16
N ARG A 146 -6.83 6.92 14.18
CA ARG A 146 -8.16 6.50 14.61
C ARG A 146 -9.19 7.53 14.17
N PRO A 147 -10.20 7.16 13.37
CA PRO A 147 -11.29 8.06 13.01
C PRO A 147 -12.05 8.55 14.24
N ILE A 148 -12.54 9.78 14.18
CA ILE A 148 -13.38 10.40 15.22
C ILE A 148 -14.75 10.69 14.61
N PRO A 149 -15.69 9.73 14.66
CA PRO A 149 -16.98 9.84 13.97
C PRO A 149 -17.80 11.06 14.38
N ALA A 150 -17.72 11.48 15.65
CA ALA A 150 -18.43 12.65 16.16
C ALA A 150 -17.98 13.99 15.53
N LEU A 151 -16.80 14.00 14.89
CA LEU A 151 -16.20 15.15 14.21
C LEU A 151 -15.99 14.88 12.71
N SER A 152 -16.66 13.86 12.18
CA SER A 152 -16.59 13.48 10.77
C SER A 152 -17.97 13.57 10.13
N ALA A 153 -17.99 13.78 8.82
CA ALA A 153 -19.15 13.89 7.96
C ALA A 153 -18.78 13.36 6.56
N GLU A 154 -19.67 13.52 5.59
CA GLU A 154 -19.49 13.01 4.22
C GLU A 154 -18.21 13.56 3.56
N ARG A 155 -17.93 14.86 3.74
CA ARG A 155 -16.82 15.58 3.07
C ARG A 155 -15.74 16.06 4.03
N VAL A 156 -15.84 15.67 5.30
CA VAL A 156 -14.88 16.02 6.35
C VAL A 156 -14.56 14.77 7.16
N LEU A 157 -13.31 14.33 7.14
CA LEU A 157 -12.85 13.18 7.92
C LEU A 157 -11.90 13.67 9.02
N CYS A 158 -12.33 13.52 10.28
CA CYS A 158 -11.49 13.80 11.43
C CYS A 158 -10.88 12.52 11.99
N MET A 159 -9.58 12.55 12.27
CA MET A 159 -8.85 11.42 12.85
C MET A 159 -7.70 11.87 13.75
N THR A 160 -7.19 10.96 14.58
CA THR A 160 -6.03 11.24 15.42
C THR A 160 -4.79 11.56 14.59
N PHE A 161 -3.99 12.52 15.05
CA PHE A 161 -2.74 12.86 14.37
C PHE A 161 -1.69 11.76 14.55
N VAL A 162 -1.08 11.34 13.44
CA VAL A 162 0.05 10.41 13.42
C VAL A 162 1.33 11.22 13.36
N ARG A 163 2.24 10.96 14.31
CA ARG A 163 3.51 11.69 14.41
C ARG A 163 4.56 11.07 13.51
N GLY A 164 5.46 11.90 12.99
CA GLY A 164 6.60 11.46 12.21
C GLY A 164 6.85 12.34 11.00
N GLU A 165 8.06 12.25 10.47
CA GLU A 165 8.46 12.92 9.24
C GLU A 165 8.10 12.07 8.03
N VAL A 166 7.63 12.71 6.96
CA VAL A 166 7.22 12.03 5.73
C VAL A 166 8.43 11.33 5.10
N LEU A 167 8.35 10.02 4.86
CA LEU A 167 9.46 9.23 4.30
C LEU A 167 9.93 9.75 2.93
N ASP A 168 9.01 10.22 2.09
CA ASP A 168 9.33 10.85 0.80
C ASP A 168 10.25 12.08 0.96
N VAL A 169 10.04 12.87 2.01
CA VAL A 169 10.88 14.04 2.34
C VAL A 169 12.22 13.58 2.90
N LEU A 170 12.22 12.63 3.85
CA LEU A 170 13.43 12.08 4.45
C LEU A 170 14.36 11.46 3.40
N CYS A 171 13.82 10.69 2.45
CA CYS A 171 14.60 10.05 1.39
C CYS A 171 15.24 11.05 0.42
N ARG A 172 14.61 12.21 0.20
CA ARG A 172 15.15 13.28 -0.67
C ARG A 172 16.09 14.22 0.08
N SER A 173 15.94 14.31 1.40
CA SER A 173 16.75 15.21 2.20
C SER A 173 18.18 14.71 2.31
N ARG A 174 19.14 15.59 1.99
CA ARG A 174 20.56 15.35 2.29
C ARG A 174 20.84 15.32 3.79
N SER A 175 19.90 15.77 4.63
CA SER A 175 20.04 15.84 6.09
C SER A 175 19.51 14.62 6.83
N TRP A 176 18.87 13.64 6.16
CA TRP A 176 18.44 12.43 6.84
C TRP A 176 19.64 11.53 7.13
N ASP A 177 20.28 11.76 8.27
CA ASP A 177 21.46 11.03 8.76
C ASP A 177 21.10 9.71 9.45
N ALA A 178 20.14 8.98 8.87
CA ALA A 178 19.81 7.64 9.35
C ALA A 178 20.93 6.66 9.00
N SER A 179 21.35 5.88 9.99
CA SER A 179 22.30 4.78 9.82
C SER A 179 21.76 3.76 8.80
N GLN A 180 22.66 2.98 8.20
CA GLN A 180 22.26 1.90 7.28
C GLN A 180 21.30 0.91 7.95
N ALA A 181 21.49 0.64 9.25
CA ALA A 181 20.61 -0.24 10.03
C ALA A 181 19.17 0.32 10.07
N VAL A 182 18.98 1.61 10.34
CA VAL A 182 17.66 2.24 10.33
C VAL A 182 17.02 2.17 8.95
N ARG A 183 17.77 2.48 7.89
CA ARG A 183 17.29 2.41 6.50
C ARG A 183 16.84 0.99 6.14
N ASN A 184 17.61 -0.01 6.55
CA ASN A 184 17.28 -1.42 6.34
C ASN A 184 16.01 -1.79 7.10
N THR A 185 15.91 -1.47 8.39
CA THR A 185 14.73 -1.78 9.20
C THR A 185 13.47 -1.13 8.66
N VAL A 186 13.52 0.14 8.22
CA VAL A 186 12.37 0.81 7.59
C VAL A 186 11.96 0.09 6.31
N ALA A 187 12.91 -0.24 5.43
CA ALA A 187 12.62 -0.93 4.18
C ALA A 187 12.08 -2.37 4.38
N GLU A 188 12.63 -3.11 5.35
CA GLU A 188 12.14 -4.45 5.72
C GLU A 188 10.70 -4.40 6.21
N ARG A 189 10.36 -3.45 7.11
CA ARG A 189 9.00 -3.27 7.60
C ARG A 189 8.03 -2.93 6.48
N LEU A 190 8.39 -1.98 5.61
CA LEU A 190 7.55 -1.60 4.47
C LEU A 190 7.33 -2.77 3.52
N LEU A 191 8.37 -3.48 3.12
CA LEU A 191 8.21 -4.64 2.22
C LEU A 191 7.44 -5.77 2.88
N ARG A 192 7.68 -6.04 4.17
CA ARG A 192 6.93 -7.06 4.91
C ARG A 192 5.43 -6.75 4.95
N LEU A 193 5.07 -5.50 5.26
CA LEU A 193 3.69 -5.04 5.23
C LEU A 193 3.08 -5.22 3.83
N LYS A 194 3.79 -4.79 2.79
CA LYS A 194 3.28 -4.89 1.41
C LYS A 194 3.18 -6.31 0.90
N PHE A 195 4.06 -7.22 1.33
CA PHE A 195 3.91 -8.65 1.04
C PHE A 195 2.71 -9.26 1.77
N LYS A 196 2.43 -8.85 3.02
CA LYS A 196 1.23 -9.29 3.74
C LYS A 196 -0.04 -8.79 3.04
N GLU A 197 -0.10 -7.53 2.64
CA GLU A 197 -1.20 -6.97 1.83
C GLU A 197 -1.46 -7.80 0.56
N LEU A 198 -0.40 -8.10 -0.21
CA LEU A 198 -0.51 -8.78 -1.50
C LEU A 198 -0.83 -10.27 -1.37
N PHE A 199 -0.09 -10.99 -0.53
CA PHE A 199 0.00 -12.45 -0.60
C PHE A 199 -0.62 -13.18 0.60
N SER A 200 -1.07 -12.45 1.62
CA SER A 200 -1.70 -13.04 2.81
C SER A 200 -3.10 -12.47 3.05
N TRP A 201 -3.24 -11.15 3.11
CA TRP A 201 -4.51 -10.48 3.34
C TRP A 201 -5.37 -10.41 2.08
N HIS A 202 -4.71 -10.35 0.91
CA HIS A 202 -5.35 -10.06 -0.37
C HIS A 202 -6.24 -8.81 -0.29
N PHE A 203 -5.81 -7.87 0.53
CA PHE A 203 -6.42 -6.57 0.79
C PHE A 203 -5.28 -5.57 0.91
N MET A 204 -5.07 -4.80 -0.15
CA MET A 204 -3.94 -3.90 -0.28
C MET A 204 -4.37 -2.45 -0.22
N ASN A 205 -3.50 -1.63 0.36
CA ASN A 205 -3.53 -0.19 0.11
C ASN A 205 -2.75 0.06 -1.19
N ALA A 206 -3.49 0.32 -2.26
CA ALA A 206 -3.01 0.40 -3.63
C ALA A 206 -2.35 1.74 -3.98
N ASP A 207 -2.27 2.70 -3.04
CA ASP A 207 -1.39 3.86 -3.18
C ASP A 207 -0.06 3.61 -2.44
N PRO A 208 1.01 3.19 -3.14
CA PRO A 208 2.29 2.94 -2.51
C PRO A 208 3.06 4.24 -2.20
N HIS A 209 2.56 5.44 -2.48
CA HIS A 209 3.38 6.66 -2.43
C HIS A 209 4.03 6.90 -1.05
N LEU A 210 5.35 7.12 -1.03
CA LEU A 210 6.12 7.35 0.22
C LEU A 210 5.67 8.58 1.03
N GLY A 211 4.86 9.43 0.43
CA GLY A 211 4.19 10.56 1.10
C GLY A 211 3.20 10.14 2.18
N ASN A 212 2.65 8.92 2.08
CA ASN A 212 1.64 8.40 3.01
C ASN A 212 2.25 7.67 4.22
N PHE A 213 3.59 7.64 4.30
CA PHE A 213 4.34 6.95 5.36
C PHE A 213 5.11 7.97 6.19
N HIS A 214 4.87 7.97 7.50
CA HIS A 214 5.46 8.92 8.45
C HIS A 214 6.41 8.18 9.39
N TYR A 215 7.70 8.42 9.28
CA TYR A 215 8.68 7.80 10.16
C TYR A 215 8.86 8.62 11.43
N ASN A 216 8.66 7.98 12.58
CA ASN A 216 8.92 8.56 13.89
C ASN A 216 10.30 8.09 14.36
N ASP A 217 11.27 8.99 14.39
CA ASP A 217 12.66 8.69 14.77
C ASP A 217 12.83 8.33 16.25
N THR A 218 11.91 8.79 17.10
CA THR A 218 11.95 8.62 18.55
C THR A 218 11.48 7.22 18.95
N THR A 219 10.42 6.72 18.32
CA THR A 219 9.86 5.39 18.56
C THR A 219 10.36 4.34 17.56
N GLY A 220 10.87 4.79 16.42
CA GLY A 220 11.17 3.95 15.27
C GLY A 220 9.93 3.43 14.53
N SER A 221 8.73 3.93 14.82
CA SER A 221 7.48 3.49 14.17
C SER A 221 7.25 4.15 12.80
N ILE A 222 6.38 3.54 11.99
CA ILE A 222 5.95 4.04 10.69
C ILE A 222 4.43 4.27 10.74
N GLY A 223 4.04 5.52 10.66
CA GLY A 223 2.67 5.95 10.52
C GLY A 223 2.13 5.75 9.10
N LEU A 224 0.92 5.21 8.96
CA LEU A 224 0.20 5.09 7.68
C LEU A 224 -1.03 5.99 7.72
N VAL A 225 -1.18 6.94 6.79
CA VAL A 225 -2.19 8.03 6.94
C VAL A 225 -3.24 8.12 5.83
N ASP A 226 -3.17 7.26 4.81
CA ASP A 226 -4.11 7.26 3.70
C ASP A 226 -4.64 5.85 3.44
N PHE A 227 -5.97 5.71 3.41
CA PHE A 227 -6.67 4.45 3.17
C PHE A 227 -7.79 4.62 2.12
N GLY A 228 -7.79 5.72 1.37
CA GLY A 228 -8.80 6.00 0.35
C GLY A 228 -8.80 4.98 -0.78
N ASN A 229 -7.61 4.46 -1.13
CA ASN A 229 -7.42 3.53 -2.24
C ASN A 229 -7.06 2.10 -1.76
N CYS A 230 -7.96 1.45 -1.01
CA CYS A 230 -7.80 0.03 -0.68
C CYS A 230 -8.60 -0.88 -1.64
N LYS A 231 -8.00 -2.01 -2.01
CA LYS A 231 -8.55 -2.96 -2.99
C LYS A 231 -8.42 -4.41 -2.51
N HIS A 232 -9.43 -5.21 -2.81
CA HIS A 232 -9.33 -6.66 -2.74
C HIS A 232 -8.61 -7.19 -3.97
N ILE A 233 -7.79 -8.22 -3.78
CA ILE A 233 -7.03 -8.87 -4.83
C ILE A 233 -7.53 -10.31 -4.93
N ASP A 234 -7.62 -10.84 -6.16
CA ASP A 234 -7.79 -12.28 -6.30
C ASP A 234 -6.51 -12.99 -5.80
N PRO A 235 -6.61 -13.93 -4.86
CA PRO A 235 -5.45 -14.69 -4.39
C PRO A 235 -4.65 -15.34 -5.53
N ALA A 236 -5.33 -15.84 -6.57
CA ALA A 236 -4.68 -16.46 -7.72
C ALA A 236 -3.80 -15.47 -8.49
N ASP A 237 -4.26 -14.23 -8.67
CA ASP A 237 -3.54 -13.18 -9.37
C ASP A 237 -2.27 -12.78 -8.60
N SER A 238 -2.38 -12.60 -7.28
CA SER A 238 -1.24 -12.27 -6.43
C SER A 238 -0.18 -13.38 -6.42
N LEU A 239 -0.61 -14.65 -6.30
CA LEU A 239 0.29 -15.79 -6.34
C LEU A 239 0.96 -15.97 -7.70
N PHE A 240 0.21 -15.72 -8.79
CA PHE A 240 0.78 -15.71 -10.13
C PHE A 240 1.92 -14.70 -10.25
N VAL A 241 1.71 -13.45 -9.80
CA VAL A 241 2.75 -12.42 -9.82
C VAL A 241 3.97 -12.81 -8.97
N ALA A 242 3.76 -13.35 -7.77
CA ALA A 242 4.85 -13.85 -6.93
C ALA A 242 5.68 -14.92 -7.66
N GLN A 243 5.01 -15.87 -8.33
CA GLN A 243 5.68 -16.92 -9.08
C GLN A 243 6.45 -16.36 -10.28
N GLN A 244 5.89 -15.42 -11.04
CA GLN A 244 6.60 -14.77 -12.15
C GLN A 244 7.90 -14.09 -11.71
N PHE A 245 7.89 -13.39 -10.57
CA PHE A 245 9.09 -12.79 -10.00
C PHE A 245 10.09 -13.87 -9.54
N LEU A 246 9.63 -14.96 -8.94
CA LEU A 246 10.51 -16.05 -8.51
C LEU A 246 11.14 -16.80 -9.70
N ASP A 247 10.38 -17.10 -10.76
CA ASP A 247 10.87 -17.76 -11.97
C ASP A 247 11.91 -16.88 -12.68
N ALA A 248 11.62 -15.59 -12.83
CA ALA A 248 12.58 -14.62 -13.36
C ALA A 248 13.84 -14.54 -12.48
N ALA A 249 13.69 -14.46 -11.15
CA ALA A 249 14.82 -14.41 -10.22
C ALA A 249 15.69 -15.68 -10.26
N ASN A 250 15.10 -16.85 -10.55
CA ASN A 250 15.80 -18.12 -10.65
C ASN A 250 16.38 -18.38 -12.05
N GLY A 251 16.05 -17.54 -13.04
CA GLY A 251 16.45 -17.75 -14.43
C GLY A 251 15.65 -18.84 -15.15
N ASP A 252 14.48 -19.23 -14.63
CA ASP A 252 13.63 -20.25 -15.26
C ASP A 252 12.73 -19.64 -16.34
N GLN A 253 13.34 -19.39 -17.50
CA GLN A 253 12.65 -18.82 -18.65
C GLN A 253 11.50 -19.70 -19.14
N ALA A 254 11.65 -21.02 -19.05
CA ALA A 254 10.68 -21.96 -19.55
C ALA A 254 9.39 -21.89 -18.71
N ALA A 255 9.52 -22.00 -17.38
CA ALA A 255 8.38 -21.90 -16.46
C ALA A 255 7.68 -20.54 -16.57
N PHE A 256 8.46 -19.45 -16.63
CA PHE A 256 7.94 -18.09 -16.79
C PHE A 256 7.08 -17.94 -18.05
N VAL A 257 7.59 -18.36 -19.21
CA VAL A 257 6.86 -18.27 -20.48
C VAL A 257 5.65 -19.20 -20.51
N GLU A 258 5.78 -20.44 -20.02
CA GLU A 258 4.69 -21.40 -19.96
C GLU A 258 3.50 -20.85 -19.16
N ALA A 259 3.77 -20.26 -17.99
CA ALA A 259 2.76 -19.68 -17.12
C ALA A 259 2.04 -18.47 -17.78
N LEU A 260 2.78 -17.56 -18.41
CA LEU A 260 2.18 -16.44 -19.16
C LEU A 260 1.27 -16.92 -20.28
N CYS A 261 1.71 -17.93 -21.04
CA CYS A 261 0.92 -18.49 -22.15
C CYS A 261 -0.32 -19.23 -21.64
N ALA A 262 -0.22 -19.97 -20.53
CA ALA A 262 -1.35 -20.67 -19.94
C ALA A 262 -2.46 -19.71 -19.46
N GLN A 263 -2.09 -18.50 -19.02
CA GLN A 263 -3.05 -17.45 -18.60
C GLN A 263 -3.57 -16.60 -19.77
N GLY A 264 -3.07 -16.81 -20.99
CA GLY A 264 -3.40 -15.98 -22.17
C GLY A 264 -2.77 -14.58 -22.12
N LEU A 265 -1.69 -14.39 -21.34
CA LEU A 265 -0.95 -13.14 -21.22
C LEU A 265 0.20 -13.04 -22.25
N ALA A 266 0.46 -14.12 -22.98
CA ALA A 266 1.42 -14.16 -24.07
C ALA A 266 1.03 -15.22 -25.10
N GLU A 267 1.27 -14.96 -26.39
CA GLU A 267 1.17 -16.00 -27.41
C GLU A 267 2.45 -16.85 -27.45
N ASN A 268 2.29 -18.16 -27.65
CA ASN A 268 3.41 -19.10 -27.82
C ASN A 268 3.63 -19.47 -29.30
N ASN A 269 4.13 -18.54 -30.10
CA ASN A 269 4.52 -18.79 -31.49
C ASN A 269 5.94 -18.24 -31.79
N LEU A 270 6.45 -18.52 -33.00
CA LEU A 270 7.78 -18.09 -33.43
C LEU A 270 7.87 -16.57 -33.64
N GLU A 271 6.76 -15.91 -34.00
CA GLU A 271 6.72 -14.47 -34.27
C GLU A 271 6.92 -13.66 -32.98
N THR A 272 6.39 -14.17 -31.86
CA THR A 272 6.49 -13.53 -30.54
C THR A 272 7.71 -14.00 -29.72
N LEU A 273 8.52 -14.95 -30.22
CA LEU A 273 9.67 -15.52 -29.49
C LEU A 273 10.65 -14.45 -29.00
N LYS A 274 11.05 -13.53 -29.87
CA LYS A 274 11.99 -12.45 -29.52
C LYS A 274 11.44 -11.57 -28.40
N LEU A 275 10.17 -11.18 -28.50
CA LEU A 275 9.51 -10.33 -27.50
C LEU A 275 9.39 -11.05 -26.14
N ARG A 276 9.10 -12.35 -26.13
CA ARG A 276 9.07 -13.13 -24.88
C ARG A 276 10.44 -13.20 -24.21
N VAL A 277 11.53 -13.30 -24.97
CA VAL A 277 12.90 -13.25 -24.43
C VAL A 277 13.20 -11.88 -23.83
N GLU A 278 12.91 -10.79 -24.56
CA GLU A 278 13.12 -9.42 -24.08
C GLU A 278 12.29 -9.13 -22.82
N HIS A 279 11.03 -9.58 -22.78
CA HIS A 279 10.16 -9.46 -21.60
C HIS A 279 10.71 -10.24 -20.41
N PHE A 280 11.24 -11.45 -20.62
CA PHE A 280 11.88 -12.22 -19.55
C PHE A 280 13.14 -11.54 -19.02
N GLU A 281 14.01 -11.01 -19.90
CA GLU A 281 15.20 -10.25 -19.49
C GLU A 281 14.84 -8.99 -18.70
N PHE A 282 13.74 -8.32 -19.08
CA PHE A 282 13.18 -7.20 -18.35
C PHE A 282 12.71 -7.62 -16.95
N MET A 283 11.91 -8.69 -16.86
CA MET A 283 11.45 -9.22 -15.58
C MET A 283 12.60 -9.73 -14.72
N GLN A 284 13.67 -10.25 -15.30
CA GLN A 284 14.89 -10.59 -14.56
C GLN A 284 15.53 -9.37 -13.89
N LEU A 285 15.58 -8.21 -14.55
CA LEU A 285 16.07 -6.97 -13.92
C LEU A 285 15.22 -6.63 -12.68
N LEU A 286 13.90 -6.65 -12.84
CA LEU A 286 12.96 -6.33 -11.76
C LEU A 286 13.04 -7.34 -10.60
N ALA A 287 13.27 -8.61 -10.93
CA ALA A 287 13.33 -9.71 -9.99
C ALA A 287 14.70 -9.93 -9.33
N ARG A 288 15.76 -9.20 -9.72
CA ARG A 288 17.10 -9.29 -9.11
C ARG A 288 17.09 -9.27 -7.56
N PRO A 289 16.27 -8.46 -6.87
CA PRO A 289 16.22 -8.47 -5.41
C PRO A 289 15.83 -9.83 -4.81
N PHE A 290 15.13 -10.68 -5.56
CA PHE A 290 14.69 -12.02 -5.14
C PHE A 290 15.67 -13.13 -5.53
N ALA A 291 16.76 -12.84 -6.24
CA ALA A 291 17.65 -13.86 -6.82
C ALA A 291 18.45 -14.65 -5.77
N SER A 292 18.57 -14.15 -4.53
CA SER A 292 19.33 -14.80 -3.46
C SER A 292 18.68 -14.61 -2.10
N ALA A 293 18.97 -15.51 -1.16
CA ALA A 293 18.55 -15.38 0.24
C ALA A 293 19.37 -14.34 1.04
N LYS A 294 20.54 -13.91 0.52
CA LYS A 294 21.36 -12.87 1.15
C LYS A 294 20.74 -11.48 0.97
N PRO A 295 21.03 -10.52 1.87
CA PRO A 295 20.62 -9.13 1.70
C PRO A 295 21.05 -8.56 0.34
N PHE A 296 20.10 -7.95 -0.36
CA PHE A 296 20.29 -7.30 -1.65
C PHE A 296 20.55 -5.80 -1.46
N ASP A 297 21.61 -5.27 -2.05
CA ASP A 297 21.95 -3.84 -2.02
C ASP A 297 21.23 -3.09 -3.14
N PHE A 298 20.20 -2.31 -2.79
CA PHE A 298 19.38 -1.61 -3.76
C PHE A 298 20.07 -0.41 -4.43
N ARG A 299 21.24 0.05 -3.97
CA ARG A 299 21.85 1.28 -4.50
C ARG A 299 22.20 1.17 -5.98
N ALA A 300 22.88 0.10 -6.37
CA ALA A 300 23.27 -0.10 -7.76
C ALA A 300 22.05 -0.42 -8.66
N TRP A 301 21.11 -1.21 -8.14
CA TRP A 301 19.87 -1.54 -8.85
C TRP A 301 19.05 -0.29 -9.12
N TYR A 302 18.86 0.57 -8.12
CA TYR A 302 18.10 1.81 -8.26
C TYR A 302 18.69 2.76 -9.31
N GLU A 303 20.01 2.76 -9.49
CA GLU A 303 20.68 3.58 -10.52
C GLU A 303 20.76 2.93 -11.91
N ASP A 304 20.18 1.75 -12.11
CA ASP A 304 20.10 1.11 -13.42
C ASP A 304 19.37 2.04 -14.42
N PRO A 305 19.94 2.31 -15.61
CA PRO A 305 19.35 3.24 -16.57
C PRO A 305 17.92 2.91 -16.95
N MET A 306 17.59 1.62 -17.07
CA MET A 306 16.24 1.20 -17.42
C MET A 306 15.27 1.55 -16.29
N LEU A 307 15.66 1.36 -15.02
CA LEU A 307 14.84 1.76 -13.88
C LEU A 307 14.77 3.28 -13.70
N GLN A 308 15.80 4.03 -14.10
CA GLN A 308 15.75 5.49 -14.14
C GLN A 308 14.69 5.98 -15.14
N ASP A 309 14.64 5.38 -16.34
CA ASP A 309 13.63 5.69 -17.35
C ASP A 309 12.21 5.37 -16.86
N LEU A 310 12.03 4.26 -16.13
CA LEU A 310 10.75 3.93 -15.48
C LEU A 310 10.30 5.00 -14.49
N ARG A 311 11.21 5.50 -13.66
CA ARG A 311 10.91 6.59 -12.71
C ARG A 311 10.71 7.95 -13.40
N GLY A 312 11.23 8.12 -14.61
CA GLY A 312 11.15 9.35 -15.40
C GLY A 312 9.77 9.66 -15.97
N GLY A 313 8.76 8.82 -15.72
CA GLY A 313 7.39 9.06 -16.14
C GLY A 313 7.05 8.51 -17.54
N ASN A 314 7.87 7.62 -18.10
CA ASN A 314 7.52 6.91 -19.34
C ASN A 314 6.58 5.72 -19.06
N GLN A 315 5.43 6.01 -18.43
CA GLN A 315 4.43 5.01 -18.03
C GLN A 315 3.87 4.26 -19.25
N ALA A 316 3.91 4.87 -20.43
CA ALA A 316 3.54 4.22 -21.68
C ALA A 316 4.50 3.11 -22.08
N ALA A 317 5.80 3.37 -22.07
CA ALA A 317 6.78 2.31 -22.31
C ALA A 317 6.70 1.22 -21.24
N TRP A 318 6.47 1.60 -19.98
CA TRP A 318 6.29 0.66 -18.87
C TRP A 318 5.13 -0.31 -19.10
N SER A 319 3.93 0.21 -19.38
CA SER A 319 2.75 -0.63 -19.65
C SER A 319 2.95 -1.50 -20.89
N SER A 320 3.66 -1.01 -21.92
CA SER A 320 4.02 -1.81 -23.08
C SER A 320 5.02 -2.92 -22.76
N PHE A 321 5.96 -2.73 -21.83
CA PHE A 321 6.86 -3.80 -21.40
C PHE A 321 6.14 -4.88 -20.60
N LEU A 322 5.10 -4.52 -19.84
CA LEU A 322 4.32 -5.47 -19.05
C LEU A 322 3.27 -6.23 -19.89
N MET A 323 3.00 -5.79 -21.12
CA MET A 323 1.98 -6.36 -22.00
C MET A 323 2.61 -6.92 -23.28
N LEU A 324 2.61 -8.25 -23.42
CA LEU A 324 3.08 -8.90 -24.65
C LEU A 324 2.02 -8.81 -25.76
N PRO A 325 2.41 -8.67 -27.04
CA PRO A 325 1.46 -8.74 -28.15
C PRO A 325 0.67 -10.04 -28.15
N GLY A 326 -0.63 -9.94 -28.44
CA GLY A 326 -1.57 -11.06 -28.39
C GLY A 326 -2.05 -11.43 -26.98
N ALA A 327 -1.59 -10.72 -25.93
CA ALA A 327 -2.18 -10.84 -24.61
C ALA A 327 -3.67 -10.47 -24.63
N ARG A 328 -4.46 -11.19 -23.82
CA ARG A 328 -5.86 -10.84 -23.54
C ARG A 328 -5.96 -9.39 -23.07
N GLN A 329 -7.03 -8.71 -23.47
CA GLN A 329 -7.31 -7.32 -23.08
C GLN A 329 -8.57 -7.26 -22.21
N ASP A 330 -8.50 -7.91 -21.05
CA ASP A 330 -9.59 -7.94 -20.09
C ASP A 330 -9.07 -7.69 -18.67
N ALA A 331 -10.00 -7.74 -17.70
CA ALA A 331 -9.76 -7.41 -16.31
C ALA A 331 -8.63 -8.22 -15.65
N LEU A 332 -8.39 -9.48 -16.07
CA LEU A 332 -7.27 -10.26 -15.53
C LEU A 332 -5.93 -9.62 -15.91
N CYS A 333 -5.78 -9.28 -17.19
CA CYS A 333 -4.55 -8.68 -17.69
C CYS A 333 -4.24 -7.35 -16.98
N GLU A 334 -5.28 -6.51 -16.83
CA GLU A 334 -5.16 -5.24 -16.11
C GLU A 334 -4.80 -5.43 -14.64
N ALA A 335 -5.38 -6.43 -13.97
CA ALA A 335 -5.06 -6.77 -12.58
C ALA A 335 -3.59 -7.22 -12.44
N ILE A 336 -3.11 -8.13 -13.29
CA ILE A 336 -1.72 -8.61 -13.26
C ILE A 336 -0.73 -7.46 -13.50
N VAL A 337 -0.98 -6.60 -14.49
CA VAL A 337 -0.12 -5.44 -14.76
C VAL A 337 -0.09 -4.50 -13.55
N ALA A 338 -1.24 -4.20 -12.94
CA ALA A 338 -1.31 -3.34 -11.76
C ALA A 338 -0.56 -3.93 -10.56
N LEU A 339 -0.62 -5.25 -10.35
CA LEU A 339 0.10 -5.93 -9.27
C LEU A 339 1.61 -5.95 -9.50
N VAL A 340 2.07 -6.16 -10.74
CA VAL A 340 3.50 -6.06 -11.08
C VAL A 340 3.99 -4.64 -10.88
N ASP A 341 3.24 -3.64 -11.35
CA ASP A 341 3.56 -2.23 -11.15
C ASP A 341 3.69 -1.88 -9.67
N PHE A 342 2.70 -2.28 -8.86
CA PHE A 342 2.73 -2.06 -7.43
C PHE A 342 3.94 -2.72 -6.76
N LEU A 343 4.25 -3.98 -7.09
CA LEU A 343 5.40 -4.70 -6.56
C LEU A 343 6.73 -4.00 -6.93
N VAL A 344 6.81 -3.43 -8.12
CA VAL A 344 8.01 -2.68 -8.56
C VAL A 344 8.12 -1.36 -7.81
N GLN A 345 7.01 -0.64 -7.64
CA GLN A 345 6.99 0.61 -6.88
C GLN A 345 7.46 0.41 -5.43
N ILE A 346 7.02 -0.65 -4.75
CA ILE A 346 7.48 -0.94 -3.37
C ILE A 346 8.97 -1.32 -3.31
N LEU A 347 9.51 -1.97 -4.34
CA LEU A 347 10.96 -2.25 -4.44
C LEU A 347 11.77 -0.98 -4.71
N LEU A 348 11.24 -0.06 -5.53
CA LEU A 348 11.85 1.24 -5.76
C LEU A 348 11.95 2.06 -4.47
N HIS A 349 11.02 1.91 -3.53
CA HIS A 349 11.11 2.56 -2.22
C HIS A 349 12.31 2.09 -1.40
N ALA A 350 12.61 0.78 -1.43
CA ALA A 350 13.84 0.25 -0.82
C ALA A 350 15.09 0.85 -1.49
N GLY A 351 15.05 1.10 -2.80
CA GLY A 351 16.06 1.87 -3.53
C GLY A 351 16.21 3.32 -3.07
N ARG A 352 15.10 4.03 -2.90
CA ARG A 352 15.09 5.41 -2.35
C ARG A 352 15.65 5.47 -0.93
N LEU A 353 15.36 4.46 -0.12
CA LEU A 353 15.92 4.31 1.23
C LEU A 353 17.40 3.91 1.21
N ARG A 354 17.92 3.44 0.06
CA ARG A 354 19.28 2.90 -0.13
C ARG A 354 19.53 1.68 0.76
N ALA A 355 18.52 0.83 0.87
CA ALA A 355 18.50 -0.31 1.79
C ALA A 355 19.34 -1.50 1.28
N VAL A 356 19.78 -2.33 2.24
CA VAL A 356 20.47 -3.60 2.00
C VAL A 356 19.75 -4.69 2.80
N ILE A 357 18.82 -5.42 2.18
CA ILE A 357 17.80 -6.22 2.90
C ILE A 357 17.50 -7.57 2.21
N PRO A 358 17.11 -8.63 2.94
CA PRO A 358 16.92 -9.97 2.39
C PRO A 358 15.51 -10.17 1.77
N VAL A 359 15.26 -9.54 0.62
CA VAL A 359 13.91 -9.49 -0.01
C VAL A 359 13.31 -10.87 -0.27
N ARG A 360 14.11 -11.82 -0.78
CA ARG A 360 13.62 -13.20 -1.01
C ARG A 360 13.12 -13.86 0.28
N GLN A 361 13.84 -13.67 1.39
CA GLN A 361 13.43 -14.25 2.68
C GLN A 361 12.16 -13.59 3.21
N LEU A 362 12.04 -12.26 3.08
CA LEU A 362 10.82 -11.53 3.46
C LEU A 362 9.58 -12.06 2.72
N LEU A 363 9.72 -12.32 1.41
CA LEU A 363 8.65 -12.88 0.58
C LEU A 363 8.30 -14.31 1.00
N LEU A 364 9.30 -15.20 1.10
CA LEU A 364 9.08 -16.60 1.44
C LEU A 364 8.44 -16.76 2.82
N ALA A 365 8.83 -15.93 3.78
CA ALA A 365 8.22 -15.92 5.10
C ALA A 365 6.74 -15.46 5.11
N VAL A 366 6.22 -14.90 4.02
CA VAL A 366 4.76 -14.63 3.86
C VAL A 366 4.09 -15.79 3.12
N LEU A 367 4.71 -16.29 2.04
CA LEU A 367 4.14 -17.36 1.21
C LEU A 367 4.12 -18.73 1.88
N GLN A 368 5.09 -18.98 2.77
CA GLN A 368 5.27 -20.23 3.51
C GLN A 368 5.46 -19.86 4.99
N PRO A 369 4.40 -19.48 5.71
CA PRO A 369 4.53 -19.21 7.14
C PRO A 369 5.05 -20.49 7.82
N GLU A 370 6.05 -20.36 8.71
CA GLU A 370 6.47 -21.51 9.51
C GLU A 370 5.25 -22.06 10.26
N PRO A 371 5.06 -23.39 10.34
CA PRO A 371 3.96 -23.96 11.10
C PRO A 371 4.04 -23.45 12.55
N GLU A 372 2.90 -23.08 13.13
CA GLU A 372 2.84 -22.73 14.55
C GLU A 372 3.53 -23.84 15.37
N PRO A 373 4.34 -23.49 16.39
CA PRO A 373 4.91 -24.50 17.27
C PRO A 373 3.77 -25.32 17.86
N GLU A 374 3.78 -26.64 17.63
CA GLU A 374 2.78 -27.53 18.19
C GLU A 374 2.65 -27.26 19.70
N PRO A 375 1.43 -27.17 20.25
CA PRO A 375 1.26 -27.01 21.68
C PRO A 375 2.01 -28.15 22.38
N GLU A 376 2.82 -27.81 23.39
CA GLU A 376 3.57 -28.81 24.14
C GLU A 376 2.63 -29.96 24.53
N PRO A 377 2.97 -31.23 24.23
CA PRO A 377 2.10 -32.34 24.53
C PRO A 377 1.80 -32.34 26.03
N GLU A 378 0.51 -32.41 26.39
CA GLU A 378 0.10 -32.48 27.79
C GLU A 378 0.92 -33.54 28.52
N PRO A 379 1.45 -33.25 29.72
CA PRO A 379 2.28 -34.19 30.44
C PRO A 379 1.49 -35.49 30.65
N LEU A 380 2.07 -36.60 30.18
CA LEU A 380 1.48 -37.93 30.31
C LEU A 380 1.00 -38.14 31.76
N PRO A 381 -0.23 -38.65 31.96
CA PRO A 381 -0.72 -38.90 33.30
C PRO A 381 0.24 -39.86 34.01
N PRO A 382 0.50 -39.63 35.31
CA PRO A 382 1.47 -40.42 36.05
C PRO A 382 1.07 -41.91 36.02
N PRO A 383 2.05 -42.83 35.99
CA PRO A 383 1.76 -44.26 35.91
C PRO A 383 0.87 -44.71 37.09
N PRO A 384 0.03 -45.74 36.93
CA PRO A 384 -0.97 -46.18 37.93
C PRO A 384 -0.40 -46.48 39.33
N SER A 385 0.91 -46.71 39.42
CA SER A 385 1.65 -46.92 40.65
C SER A 385 1.72 -45.68 41.56
N GLN A 386 1.54 -44.47 41.01
CA GLN A 386 1.63 -43.20 41.72
C GLN A 386 0.26 -42.55 42.04
N LEU A 387 -0.85 -43.18 41.64
CA LEU A 387 -2.19 -42.73 42.01
C LEU A 387 -2.49 -43.02 43.50
N PRO A 388 -3.10 -42.07 44.24
CA PRO A 388 -3.56 -42.28 45.62
C PRO A 388 -4.45 -43.53 45.71
N ARG A 389 -4.35 -44.28 46.83
CA ARG A 389 -5.08 -45.55 47.06
C ARG A 389 -6.59 -45.46 46.79
N PHE A 390 -7.19 -44.27 46.89
CA PHE A 390 -8.62 -44.04 46.64
C PHE A 390 -9.03 -44.27 45.17
N CYS A 391 -8.14 -44.01 44.19
CA CYS A 391 -8.46 -44.15 42.77
C CYS A 391 -8.37 -45.60 42.25
N ARG A 392 -7.70 -46.52 42.95
CA ARG A 392 -7.57 -47.93 42.51
C ARG A 392 -8.85 -48.75 42.70
N CYS A 393 -9.76 -48.30 43.57
CA CYS A 393 -11.00 -49.03 43.87
C CYS A 393 -12.10 -48.83 42.80
N LEU A 394 -11.96 -47.85 41.89
CA LEU A 394 -12.96 -47.55 40.87
C LEU A 394 -12.70 -48.25 39.52
N GLN A 395 -11.54 -48.88 39.32
CA GLN A 395 -11.21 -49.60 38.08
C GLN A 395 -11.52 -51.10 38.12
N SER A 396 -12.00 -51.64 39.25
CA SER A 396 -12.40 -53.06 39.36
C SER A 396 -13.91 -53.27 39.20
N PHE A 397 -14.65 -52.26 38.72
CA PHE A 397 -16.11 -52.32 38.52
C PHE A 397 -16.58 -51.80 37.15
N ALA A 398 -15.69 -51.69 36.16
CA ALA A 398 -16.03 -51.37 34.77
C ALA A 398 -15.43 -52.41 33.82
#